data_AF-A0A940HXI8-F1
#
_entry.id   AF-A0A940HXI8-F1
#
_cell.length_a   1.000
_cell.length_b   1.000
_cell.length_c   1.000
_cell.angle_alpha   90.00
_cell.angle_beta   90.00
_cell.angle_gamma   90.00
#
_symmetry.space_group_name_H-M   'P 1'
#
loop_
_entity.id
_entity.type
_entity.pdbx_description
1 polymer ?
#
loop_
_entity_poly.entity_id
_entity_poly.type
_entity_poly.pdbx_seq_one_letter_code
_entity_poly.pdbx_strand_id
1 'polypeptide(L)'
;TIVSNYGIYNNVTDDMEFTENVKMNYLENVLFSEKANFFNVKNELLIEGNVKTKSPEGELQADKLDFNLDSKKLKISMYNDKKVNIKVNF
;
A
#
# COMPACT_ATOMS: atom_id res chain seq x y z
N THR A 1 -9.33 0.43 7.93
CA THR A 1 -9.80 1.77 7.53
C THR A 1 -8.76 2.44 6.66
N ILE A 2 -9.18 3.09 5.59
CA ILE A 2 -8.34 3.93 4.73
C ILE A 2 -8.82 5.38 4.87
N VAL A 3 -7.88 6.30 4.98
CA VAL A 3 -8.13 7.75 5.01
C VAL A 3 -7.12 8.41 4.07
N SER A 4 -7.57 9.41 3.31
CA SER A 4 -6.75 10.21 2.40
C SER A 4 -7.39 11.59 2.22
N ASN A 5 -6.69 12.54 1.60
CA ASN A 5 -7.28 13.83 1.26
C ASN A 5 -8.31 13.69 0.13
N TYR A 6 -8.01 12.84 -0.86
CA TYR A 6 -8.85 12.62 -2.02
C TYR A 6 -9.14 11.13 -2.24
N GLY A 7 -10.34 10.84 -2.73
CA GLY A 7 -10.79 9.49 -3.04
C GLY A 7 -11.74 9.50 -4.24
N ILE A 8 -11.54 8.57 -5.17
CA ILE A 8 -12.41 8.32 -6.31
C ILE A 8 -12.87 6.86 -6.24
N TYR A 9 -14.18 6.65 -6.38
CA TYR A 9 -14.77 5.32 -6.50
C TYR A 9 -15.47 5.21 -7.85
N ASN A 10 -15.12 4.17 -8.60
CA ASN A 10 -15.77 3.83 -9.86
C ASN A 10 -16.86 2.78 -9.59
N ASN A 11 -18.12 3.16 -9.71
CA ASN A 11 -19.26 2.27 -9.44
C ASN A 11 -19.55 1.24 -10.54
N VAL A 12 -18.78 1.23 -11.64
CA VAL A 12 -18.90 0.24 -12.72
C VAL A 12 -17.91 -0.90 -12.50
N THR A 13 -16.68 -0.59 -12.10
CA THR A 13 -15.61 -1.58 -11.88
C THR A 13 -15.34 -1.87 -10.41
N ASP A 14 -15.99 -1.13 -9.52
CA ASP A 14 -15.73 -1.03 -8.08
C ASP A 14 -14.35 -0.48 -7.71
N ASP A 15 -13.50 -0.12 -8.67
CA ASP A 15 -12.15 0.37 -8.41
C ASP A 15 -12.14 1.61 -7.52
N MET A 16 -11.15 1.68 -6.63
CA MET A 16 -10.96 2.81 -5.71
C MET A 16 -9.56 3.38 -5.86
N GLU A 17 -9.46 4.70 -6.00
CA GLU A 17 -8.19 5.43 -5.96
C GLU A 17 -8.21 6.39 -4.77
N PHE A 18 -7.16 6.33 -3.94
CA PHE A 18 -6.92 7.24 -2.84
C PHE A 18 -5.60 7.97 -3.07
N THR A 19 -5.59 9.30 -2.92
CA THR A 19 -4.40 10.13 -3.16
C THR A 19 -4.21 11.17 -2.06
N GLU A 20 -2.94 11.52 -1.85
CA GLU A 20 -2.40 12.42 -0.85
C GLU A 20 -2.67 12.02 0.61
N ASN A 21 -1.59 11.90 1.39
CA ASN A 21 -1.63 11.54 2.81
C ASN A 21 -2.45 10.26 3.08
N VAL A 22 -2.27 9.24 2.24
CA VAL A 22 -2.97 7.97 2.40
C VAL A 22 -2.48 7.29 3.68
N LYS A 23 -3.41 6.97 4.58
CA LYS A 23 -3.19 6.20 5.80
C LYS A 23 -4.13 5.00 5.82
N MET A 24 -3.56 3.81 5.94
CA MET A 24 -4.30 2.55 6.04
C MET A 24 -4.02 1.90 7.40
N ASN A 25 -5.09 1.56 8.12
CA ASN A 25 -5.02 0.85 9.40
C ASN A 25 -5.67 -0.52 9.28
N TYR A 26 -4.99 -1.57 9.76
CA TYR A 26 -5.50 -2.93 9.86
C TYR A 26 -4.94 -3.61 11.12
N LEU A 27 -5.82 -3.90 12.09
CA LEU A 27 -5.41 -4.35 13.43
C LEU A 27 -4.36 -3.38 14.02
N GLU A 28 -3.19 -3.88 14.40
CA GLU A 28 -2.07 -3.10 14.95
C GLU A 28 -1.14 -2.53 13.85
N ASN A 29 -1.44 -2.78 12.59
CA ASN A 29 -0.65 -2.34 11.45
C ASN A 29 -1.11 -0.98 10.94
N VAL A 30 -0.15 -0.11 10.65
CA VAL A 30 -0.39 1.19 10.00
C VAL A 30 0.53 1.31 8.79
N LEU A 31 -0.03 1.77 7.67
CA LEU A 31 0.70 2.07 6.45
C LEU A 31 0.42 3.51 6.02
N PHE A 32 1.47 4.19 5.58
CA PHE A 32 1.43 5.54 5.00
C PHE A 32 1.98 5.52 3.57
N SER A 33 1.34 6.25 2.65
CA SER A 33 1.79 6.43 1.26
C SER A 33 1.20 7.70 0.64
N GLU A 34 1.64 8.03 -0.56
CA GLU A 34 1.04 9.12 -1.35
C GLU A 34 -0.18 8.66 -2.15
N LYS A 35 -0.21 7.40 -2.57
CA LYS A 35 -1.30 6.85 -3.38
C LYS A 35 -1.59 5.38 -3.05
N ALA A 36 -2.85 4.99 -3.17
CA ALA A 36 -3.29 3.60 -3.15
C ALA A 36 -4.42 3.37 -4.16
N ASN A 37 -4.29 2.36 -5.01
CA ASN A 37 -5.31 1.93 -5.97
C ASN A 37 -5.76 0.51 -5.64
N PHE A 38 -7.05 0.33 -5.50
CA PHE A 38 -7.70 -0.98 -5.51
C PHE A 38 -8.31 -1.22 -6.88
N PHE A 39 -7.75 -2.18 -7.61
CA PHE A 39 -8.29 -2.65 -8.87
C PHE A 39 -9.12 -3.91 -8.59
N ASN A 40 -10.43 -3.75 -8.39
CA ASN A 40 -11.31 -4.83 -7.97
C ASN A 40 -11.45 -5.91 -9.05
N VAL A 41 -11.57 -5.52 -10.32
CA VAL A 41 -11.64 -6.49 -11.43
C VAL A 41 -10.35 -7.31 -11.54
N LYS A 42 -9.20 -6.72 -11.20
CA LYS A 42 -7.89 -7.40 -11.26
C LYS A 42 -7.51 -8.11 -9.96
N ASN A 43 -8.27 -7.90 -8.88
CA ASN A 43 -7.90 -8.31 -7.53
C ASN A 43 -6.48 -7.85 -7.14
N GLU A 44 -6.14 -6.59 -7.42
CA GLU A 44 -4.83 -6.01 -7.15
C GLU A 44 -4.94 -4.78 -6.26
N LEU A 45 -4.03 -4.66 -5.29
CA LEU A 45 -3.81 -3.47 -4.50
C LEU A 45 -2.42 -2.91 -4.82
N LEU A 46 -2.40 -1.71 -5.38
CA LEU A 46 -1.19 -0.96 -5.68
C LEU A 46 -1.02 0.19 -4.71
N ILE A 47 0.14 0.29 -4.08
CA ILE A 47 0.45 1.36 -3.13
C ILE A 47 1.78 1.96 -3.55
N GLU A 48 1.83 3.27 -3.70
CA GLU A 48 3.00 3.95 -4.25
C GLU A 48 3.25 5.31 -3.61
N GLY A 49 4.51 5.72 -3.64
CA GLY A 49 4.99 6.97 -3.09
C GLY A 49 5.32 6.87 -1.60
N ASN A 50 6.62 6.85 -1.29
CA ASN A 50 7.18 6.92 0.07
C ASN A 50 6.45 6.01 1.07
N VAL A 51 6.29 4.74 0.70
CA VAL A 51 5.53 3.78 1.50
C VAL A 51 6.28 3.49 2.79
N LYS A 52 5.59 3.68 3.91
CA LYS A 52 6.10 3.36 5.25
C LYS A 52 5.09 2.52 6.00
N THR A 53 5.53 1.40 6.57
CA THR A 53 4.70 0.59 7.46
C THR A 53 5.22 0.61 8.87
N LYS A 54 4.30 0.45 9.82
CA LYS A 54 4.57 0.16 11.22
C LYS A 54 3.69 -1.00 11.64
N SER A 55 4.32 -2.06 12.13
CA SER A 55 3.65 -3.20 12.73
C SER A 55 4.42 -3.68 13.97
N PRO A 56 3.81 -4.54 14.80
CA PRO A 56 4.52 -5.22 15.89
C PRO A 56 5.75 -5.99 15.41
N GLU A 57 5.69 -6.59 14.22
CA GLU A 57 6.77 -7.40 13.63
C GLU A 57 7.91 -6.55 13.07
N GLY A 58 7.64 -5.29 12.72
CA GLY A 58 8.67 -4.41 12.18
C GLY A 58 8.18 -3.19 11.41
N GLU A 59 9.12 -2.54 10.75
CA GLU A 59 8.91 -1.39 9.88
C GLU A 59 9.47 -1.68 8.47
N LEU A 60 8.72 -1.29 7.44
CA LEU A 60 9.13 -1.37 6.04
C LEU A 60 9.16 0.03 5.44
N GLN A 61 10.20 0.33 4.66
CA GLN A 61 10.25 1.49 3.77
C GLN A 61 10.50 1.04 2.33
N ALA A 62 9.59 1.45 1.44
CA ALA A 62 9.58 1.09 0.03
C ALA A 62 9.04 2.24 -0.83
N ASP A 63 9.27 2.22 -2.14
CA ASP A 63 8.60 3.17 -3.05
C ASP A 63 7.26 2.63 -3.53
N LYS A 64 7.14 1.29 -3.64
CA LYS A 64 5.96 0.63 -4.18
C LYS A 64 5.70 -0.73 -3.53
N LEU A 65 4.43 -0.98 -3.24
CA LEU A 65 3.88 -2.29 -2.89
C LEU A 65 2.86 -2.68 -3.95
N ASP A 66 2.98 -3.90 -4.45
CA ASP A 66 2.07 -4.48 -5.44
C ASP A 66 1.57 -5.81 -4.89
N PHE A 67 0.29 -5.83 -4.50
CA PHE A 67 -0.31 -6.96 -3.83
C PHE A 67 -1.37 -7.59 -4.73
N ASN A 68 -1.09 -8.80 -5.20
CA ASN A 68 -2.07 -9.63 -5.89
C ASN A 68 -2.89 -10.39 -4.83
N LEU A 69 -4.18 -10.07 -4.72
CA LEU A 69 -5.08 -10.58 -3.69
C LEU A 69 -5.50 -12.04 -3.93
N ASP A 70 -5.52 -12.48 -5.20
CA ASP A 70 -5.82 -13.87 -5.56
C ASP A 70 -4.73 -14.83 -5.07
N SER A 71 -3.49 -14.57 -5.48
CA SER A 71 -2.32 -15.37 -5.11
C SER A 71 -1.78 -15.07 -3.72
N LYS A 72 -2.25 -13.99 -3.10
CA LYS A 72 -1.78 -13.45 -1.82
C LYS A 72 -0.27 -13.18 -1.82
N LYS A 73 0.28 -12.73 -2.96
CA LYS A 73 1.70 -12.38 -3.11
C LYS A 73 1.90 -10.89 -3.07
N LEU A 74 2.71 -10.44 -2.12
CA LEU A 74 3.17 -9.06 -2.02
C LEU A 74 4.54 -8.92 -2.69
N LYS A 75 4.64 -8.02 -3.68
CA LYS A 75 5.89 -7.55 -4.24
C LYS A 75 6.23 -6.18 -3.65
N ILE A 76 7.47 -6.05 -3.18
CA ILE A 76 8.01 -4.84 -2.56
C ILE A 76 9.15 -4.34 -3.44
N SER A 77 9.14 -3.06 -3.81
CA SER A 77 10.16 -2.51 -4.71
C SER A 77 10.48 -1.04 -4.44
N MET A 78 11.67 -0.65 -4.91
CA MET A 78 12.19 0.72 -4.89
C MET A 78 12.58 1.10 -6.33
N TYR A 79 12.56 2.40 -6.64
CA TYR A 79 13.07 2.94 -7.90
C TYR A 79 14.59 3.21 -7.83
N ASN A 80 15.22 3.37 -9.01
CA ASN A 80 16.60 3.86 -9.16
C ASN A 80 17.67 3.09 -8.37
N ASP A 81 17.64 1.74 -8.44
CA ASP A 81 18.58 0.83 -7.78
C ASP A 81 18.69 0.97 -6.25
N LYS A 82 17.75 1.69 -5.63
CA LYS A 82 17.65 1.77 -4.17
C LYS A 82 17.25 0.42 -3.60
N LYS A 83 17.69 0.15 -2.39
CA LYS A 83 17.35 -1.08 -1.66
C LYS A 83 16.12 -0.85 -0.80
N VAL A 84 15.25 -1.86 -0.78
CA VAL A 84 14.15 -1.94 0.19
C VAL A 84 14.76 -2.02 1.60
N ASN A 85 14.22 -1.26 2.55
CA ASN A 85 14.66 -1.29 3.94
C ASN A 85 13.59 -1.95 4.81
N ILE A 86 13.98 -3.01 5.51
CA ILE A 86 13.12 -3.77 6.42
C ILE A 86 13.83 -3.83 7.76
N LYS A 87 13.17 -3.32 8.80
CA LYS A 87 13.58 -3.49 10.18
C LYS A 87 12.62 -4.46 10.84
N VAL A 88 13.15 -5.55 11.38
CA VAL A 88 12.36 -6.55 12.11
C VAL A 88 12.64 -6.45 13.61
N ASN A 89 11.63 -6.77 14.43
CA ASN A 89 11.70 -6.65 15.89
C ASN A 89 12.01 -7.97 16.62
N PHE A 90 12.57 -8.97 15.93
CA PHE A 90 12.94 -10.27 16.51
C PHE A 90 14.30 -10.25 17.19
#